data_AF-A0A9N8ZCV3-F1
#
_entry.id   AF-A0A9N8ZCV3-F1
#
_cell.length_a   1.000
_cell.length_b   1.000
_cell.length_c   1.000
_cell.angle_alpha   90.00
_cell.angle_beta   90.00
_cell.angle_gamma   90.00
#
_symmetry.space_group_name_H-M   'P 1'
#
loop_
_entity.id
_entity.type
_entity.pdbx_description
1 polymer ?
#
loop_
_entity_poly.entity_id
_entity_poly.type
_entity_poly.pdbx_seq_one_letter_code
_entity_poly.pdbx_strand_id
1 'polypeptide(L)'
;MPLSTLLDEHIIKTKEKLNNWNYKFYCKACIEKLGEDEGKKTSFPNKTDRIVQHLKKCNYFIEKTTPEQREEIFSLSDDQKKQP
;
A
#
# COMPACT_ATOMS: atom_id res chain seq x y z
N MET A 1 6.23 2.95 14.44
CA MET A 1 5.79 1.62 13.99
C MET A 1 6.49 1.32 12.67
N PRO A 2 7.29 0.25 12.55
CA PRO A 2 7.64 -0.25 11.21
C PRO A 2 6.32 -0.58 10.50
N LEU A 3 6.19 -0.19 9.23
CA LEU A 3 5.13 -0.74 8.38
C LEU A 3 5.18 -2.25 8.54
N SER A 4 4.06 -2.87 8.93
CA SER A 4 3.98 -4.32 9.11
C SER A 4 4.61 -4.98 7.90
N THR A 5 5.56 -5.89 8.13
CA THR A 5 6.38 -6.54 7.11
C THR A 5 5.54 -7.03 5.93
N LEU A 6 4.33 -7.50 6.23
CA LEU A 6 3.32 -7.95 5.28
C LEU A 6 2.92 -6.88 4.25
N LEU A 7 2.75 -5.62 4.65
CA LEU A 7 2.43 -4.52 3.74
C LEU A 7 3.59 -4.21 2.80
N ASP A 8 4.82 -4.33 3.31
CA ASP A 8 6.04 -4.06 2.55
C ASP A 8 6.22 -5.02 1.37
N GLU A 9 5.73 -6.25 1.50
CA GLU A 9 5.78 -7.24 0.42
C GLU A 9 4.85 -6.90 -0.75
N HIS A 10 3.82 -6.08 -0.49
CA HIS A 10 2.78 -5.70 -1.45
C HIS A 10 2.90 -4.25 -1.97
N ILE A 11 3.84 -3.47 -1.43
CA ILE A 11 4.13 -2.11 -1.89
C ILE A 11 5.58 -1.99 -2.35
N ILE A 12 5.81 -1.11 -3.32
CA ILE A 12 7.14 -0.77 -3.78
C ILE A 12 7.51 0.56 -3.13
N LYS A 13 8.42 0.50 -2.15
CA LYS A 13 9.03 1.69 -1.57
C LYS A 13 9.97 2.33 -2.59
N THR A 14 9.79 3.61 -2.85
CA THR A 14 10.76 4.34 -3.69
C THR A 14 11.39 5.47 -2.93
N LYS A 15 12.60 5.84 -3.38
CA LYS A 15 13.33 7.00 -2.87
C LYS A 15 12.86 8.30 -3.50
N GLU A 16 11.87 8.24 -4.38
CA GLU A 16 11.32 9.42 -5.03
C GLU A 16 10.45 10.19 -4.04
N LYS A 17 10.69 11.49 -3.91
CA LYS A 17 9.88 12.34 -3.04
C LYS A 17 8.54 12.60 -3.72
N LEU A 18 7.46 12.22 -3.03
CA LEU A 18 6.11 12.63 -3.41
C LEU A 18 5.93 14.12 -3.12
N ASN A 19 6.34 14.54 -1.92
CA ASN A 19 6.36 15.93 -1.45
C ASN A 19 7.62 16.17 -0.61
N ASN A 20 7.83 17.40 -0.12
CA ASN A 20 9.00 17.78 0.67
C ASN A 20 9.27 16.86 1.89
N TRP A 21 8.24 16.18 2.40
CA TRP A 21 8.30 15.29 3.57
C TRP A 21 8.00 13.81 3.28
N ASN A 22 7.34 13.48 2.17
CA ASN A 22 6.80 12.13 1.94
C ASN A 22 7.45 11.51 0.70
N TYR A 23 7.74 10.21 0.77
CA TYR A 23 8.19 9.41 -0.37
C TYR A 23 7.01 8.81 -1.14
N LYS A 24 7.21 8.56 -2.44
CA LYS A 24 6.26 7.86 -3.30
C LYS A 24 6.34 6.36 -3.07
N PHE A 25 5.18 5.77 -2.88
CA PHE A 25 4.99 4.34 -2.77
C PHE A 25 4.04 3.90 -3.88
N TYR A 26 4.26 2.70 -4.40
CA TYR A 26 3.45 2.12 -5.46
C TYR A 26 2.87 0.79 -5.02
N CYS A 27 1.72 0.40 -5.57
CA CYS A 27 1.18 -0.93 -5.37
C CYS A 27 1.90 -1.92 -6.28
N LYS A 28 2.51 -2.96 -5.70
CA LYS A 28 3.24 -3.97 -6.46
C LYS A 28 2.32 -4.71 -7.44
N ALA A 29 1.11 -5.06 -7.00
CA ALA A 29 0.11 -5.73 -7.84
C ALA A 29 -0.33 -4.87 -9.03
N CYS A 30 -0.50 -3.56 -8.84
CA CYS A 30 -0.81 -2.64 -9.94
C CYS A 30 0.34 -2.60 -10.97
N ILE A 31 1.58 -2.46 -10.52
CA ILE A 31 2.74 -2.42 -11.42
C ILE A 31 2.89 -3.73 -12.21
N GLU A 32 2.72 -4.88 -11.55
CA GLU A 32 2.82 -6.18 -12.21
C GLU A 32 1.69 -6.41 -13.23
N LYS A 33 0.50 -5.82 -13.02
CA LYS A 33 -0.67 -6.10 -13.85
C LYS A 33 -0.98 -5.03 -14.91
N LEU A 34 -0.77 -3.77 -14.58
CA LEU A 34 -0.92 -2.62 -15.49
C LEU A 34 0.38 -2.27 -16.21
N GLY A 35 1.52 -2.72 -15.71
CA GLY A 35 2.86 -2.32 -16.16
C GLY A 35 3.41 -1.13 -15.39
N GLU A 36 4.70 -0.86 -15.56
CA GLU A 36 5.39 0.22 -14.82
C GLU A 36 4.81 1.60 -15.08
N ASP A 37 4.45 1.96 -16.30
CA ASP A 37 3.98 3.32 -16.63
C ASP A 37 2.63 3.61 -15.99
N GLU A 38 1.64 2.74 -16.22
CA GLU A 38 0.29 2.87 -15.68
C GLU A 38 0.26 2.65 -14.16
N GLY A 39 0.98 1.66 -13.64
CA GLY A 39 1.03 1.41 -12.20
C GLY A 39 1.72 2.54 -11.43
N LYS A 40 2.71 3.22 -12.02
CA LYS A 40 3.37 4.39 -11.41
C LYS A 40 2.47 5.63 -11.38
N LYS A 41 1.44 5.71 -12.23
CA LYS A 41 0.44 6.81 -12.12
C LYS A 41 -0.32 6.75 -10.79
N THR A 42 -0.61 5.54 -10.32
CA THR A 42 -1.21 5.29 -9.00
C THR A 42 -0.18 5.28 -7.87
N SER A 43 0.49 6.41 -7.65
CA SER A 43 1.39 6.61 -6.51
C SER A 43 0.65 7.10 -5.26
N PHE A 44 1.11 6.72 -4.07
CA PHE A 44 0.55 7.18 -2.80
C PHE A 44 1.68 7.54 -1.80
N PRO A 45 1.39 8.40 -0.81
CA PRO A 45 2.38 8.76 0.21
C PRO A 45 2.67 7.58 1.13
N ASN A 46 3.82 7.61 1.80
CA ASN A 46 4.22 6.69 2.86
C ASN A 46 3.33 6.82 4.13
N LYS A 47 2.05 6.51 4.01
CA LYS A 47 1.07 6.47 5.11
C LYS A 47 0.27 5.19 5.03
N THR A 48 0.33 4.37 6.08
CA THR A 48 -0.37 3.09 6.20
C THR A 48 -1.85 3.22 5.84
N ASP A 49 -2.53 4.25 6.35
CA ASP A 49 -3.95 4.53 6.04
C ASP A 49 -4.22 4.63 4.52
N ARG A 50 -3.40 5.42 3.81
CA ARG A 50 -3.55 5.59 2.36
C ARG A 50 -3.23 4.33 1.57
N ILE A 51 -2.24 3.58 2.03
CA ILE A 51 -1.87 2.30 1.44
C ILE A 51 -3.02 1.31 1.59
N VAL A 52 -3.50 1.09 2.81
CA VAL A 52 -4.60 0.16 3.10
C VAL A 52 -5.86 0.55 2.34
N GLN A 53 -6.20 1.84 2.29
CA GLN A 53 -7.37 2.32 1.57
C GLN A 53 -7.28 2.07 0.05
N HIS A 54 -6.07 2.14 -0.53
CA HIS A 54 -5.83 1.74 -1.92
C HIS A 54 -5.97 0.23 -2.09
N LEU A 55 -5.31 -0.57 -1.24
CA LEU A 55 -5.35 -2.03 -1.30
C LEU A 55 -6.79 -2.58 -1.15
N LYS A 56 -7.61 -1.98 -0.28
CA LYS A 56 -9.06 -2.29 -0.15
C LYS A 56 -9.85 -2.11 -1.46
N LYS A 57 -9.42 -1.20 -2.34
CA LYS A 57 -10.08 -0.91 -3.62
C LYS A 57 -9.36 -1.52 -4.83
N CYS A 58 -8.18 -2.10 -4.62
CA CYS A 58 -7.34 -2.59 -5.69
C CYS A 58 -7.73 -4.04 -6.02
N ASN A 59 -8.44 -4.23 -7.14
CA ASN A 59 -8.83 -5.56 -7.60
C ASN A 59 -7.62 -6.47 -7.82
N TYR A 60 -6.54 -5.95 -8.41
CA TYR A 60 -5.32 -6.72 -8.67
C TYR A 60 -4.67 -7.24 -7.39
N PHE A 61 -4.75 -6.46 -6.31
CA PHE A 61 -4.28 -6.88 -5.00
C PHE A 61 -5.19 -7.97 -4.44
N ILE A 62 -6.51 -7.75 -4.44
CA ILE A 62 -7.51 -8.69 -3.92
C ILE A 62 -7.43 -10.04 -4.65
N GLU A 63 -7.19 -10.04 -5.96
CA GLU A 63 -7.03 -11.26 -6.76
C GLU A 63 -5.71 -12.00 -6.47
N LYS A 64 -4.66 -11.29 -6.02
CA LYS A 64 -3.33 -11.86 -5.78
C LYS A 64 -3.14 -12.34 -4.33
N THR A 65 -3.91 -11.82 -3.38
CA THR A 65 -3.78 -12.14 -1.95
C THR A 65 -4.90 -13.02 -1.43
N THR A 66 -4.63 -13.76 -0.36
CA THR A 66 -5.66 -14.57 0.31
C THR A 66 -6.53 -13.75 1.26
N PRO A 67 -7.70 -14.28 1.66
CA PRO A 67 -8.58 -13.65 2.63
C PRO A 67 -7.92 -13.28 3.97
N GLU A 68 -6.99 -14.10 4.43
CA GLU A 68 -6.30 -13.89 5.71
C GLU A 68 -5.31 -12.73 5.60
N GLN A 69 -4.51 -12.69 4.52
CA GLN A 69 -3.55 -11.61 4.27
C GLN A 69 -4.25 -10.24 4.16
N ARG A 70 -5.39 -10.19 3.46
CA ARG A 70 -6.16 -8.95 3.33
C ARG A 70 -6.73 -8.50 4.68
N GLU A 71 -7.21 -9.42 5.52
CA GLU A 71 -7.77 -9.07 6.84
C GLU A 71 -6.68 -8.53 7.77
N GLU A 72 -5.50 -9.13 7.78
CA GLU A 72 -4.34 -8.61 8.50
C GLU A 72 -3.99 -7.19 8.02
N ILE A 73 -3.84 -7.00 6.71
CA ILE A 73 -3.51 -5.69 6.12
C ILE A 73 -4.57 -4.64 6.45
N PHE A 74 -5.83 -5.01 6.34
CA PHE A 74 -6.95 -4.10 6.57
C PHE A 74 -7.02 -3.69 8.04
N SER A 75 -6.66 -4.57 8.97
CA SER A 75 -6.59 -4.30 10.40
C SER A 75 -5.49 -3.29 10.77
N LEU A 76 -4.45 -3.13 9.93
CA LEU A 76 -3.36 -2.17 10.18
C LEU A 76 -3.80 -0.70 10.10
N SER A 77 -4.90 -0.41 9.41
CA SER A 77 -5.42 0.96 9.31
C SER A 77 -6.23 1.36 10.54
N ASP A 78 -6.79 0.39 11.25
CA ASP A 78 -7.66 0.60 12.40
C ASP A 78 -6.87 0.81 13.71
N ASP A 79 -5.67 0.23 13.82
CA ASP A 79 -4.78 0.39 14.98
C ASP A 79 -4.28 1.84 15.19
N GLN A 80 -4.18 2.63 14.10
CA GLN A 80 -3.78 4.04 14.18
C GLN A 80 -4.86 4.96 14.77
N LYS A 81 -6.07 4.45 15.04
CA LYS A 81 -7.19 5.22 15.60
C LYS A 81 -7.30 5.16 17.12
N LYS A 82 -6.40 4.44 17.81
CA LYS A 82 -6.44 4.25 19.26
C LYS A 82 -5.15 4.72 19.95
N GLN A 83 -4.99 6.03 20.07
CA GLN A 83 -4.25 6.63 21.19
C GLN A 83 -5.09 7.81 21.72
N PRO A 84 -5.71 7.69 22.91
CA PRO A 84 -6.08 8.87 23.71
C PRO A 84 -4.83 9.57 24.27
#